data_AF-A0A6B3GJ40-F1
#
_entry.id   AF-A0A6B3GJ40-F1
#
_cell.length_a   1.000
_cell.length_b   1.000
_cell.length_c   1.000
_cell.angle_alpha   90.00
_cell.angle_beta   90.00
_cell.angle_gamma   90.00
#
_symmetry.space_group_name_H-M   'P 1'
#
loop_
_entity.id
_entity.type
_entity.pdbx_description
1 polymer ?
#
loop_
_entity_poly.entity_id
_entity_poly.type
_entity_poly.pdbx_seq_one_letter_code
_entity_poly.pdbx_strand_id
1 'polypeptide(L)'
;LPEGLLNYLSLLGWSIAEDRDIFSMDELIAAFDIEDVNANPARFDLKKAEHINAEHIRMLDVKTFTEACGPWLKAPFAPWAPEAFDAEKWTRIAPYAQTRVTVLSDITDNVDFLFLDEPVEDEASWTKAMKGDPVALLTTARAN
;
A
#
# COMPACT_ATOMS: atom_id res chain seq x y z
N LEU A 1 -4.67 -1.40 -7.94
CA LEU A 1 -4.04 -1.55 -9.27
C LEU A 1 -4.89 -2.47 -10.12
N PRO A 2 -4.99 -2.23 -11.44
CA PRO A 2 -5.69 -3.15 -12.34
C PRO A 2 -5.20 -4.59 -12.20
N GLU A 3 -3.88 -4.80 -12.14
CA GLU A 3 -3.22 -6.11 -12.08
C GLU A 3 -3.61 -6.88 -10.81
N GLY A 4 -3.55 -6.23 -9.65
CA GLY A 4 -3.96 -6.85 -8.38
C GLY A 4 -5.44 -7.20 -8.33
N LEU A 5 -6.31 -6.35 -8.90
CA LEU A 5 -7.74 -6.63 -8.98
C LEU A 5 -8.02 -7.80 -9.95
N LEU A 6 -7.38 -7.83 -11.11
CA LEU A 6 -7.54 -8.89 -12.09
C LEU A 6 -7.04 -10.25 -11.56
N ASN A 7 -5.87 -10.27 -10.92
CA ASN A 7 -5.36 -11.46 -10.22
C ASN A 7 -6.37 -11.94 -9.16
N TYR A 8 -6.91 -11.05 -8.34
CA TYR A 8 -7.88 -11.46 -7.33
C TYR A 8 -9.18 -11.98 -7.96
N LEU A 9 -9.72 -11.31 -8.96
CA LEU A 9 -10.96 -11.71 -9.64
C LEU A 9 -10.81 -13.06 -10.34
N SER A 10 -9.64 -13.37 -10.90
CA SER A 10 -9.41 -14.69 -11.49
C SER A 10 -9.40 -15.81 -10.47
N LEU A 11 -9.05 -15.53 -9.21
CA LEU A 11 -9.11 -16.53 -8.13
C LEU A 11 -10.55 -16.89 -7.72
N LEU A 12 -11.55 -16.15 -8.21
CA LEU A 12 -12.96 -16.40 -7.96
C LEU A 12 -13.47 -17.52 -8.87
N GLY A 13 -13.10 -18.76 -8.54
CA GLY A 13 -13.53 -19.96 -9.27
C GLY A 13 -12.44 -20.60 -10.13
N TRP A 14 -11.23 -20.04 -10.16
CA TRP A 14 -10.07 -20.62 -10.83
C TRP A 14 -8.81 -20.45 -9.97
N SER A 15 -7.78 -21.27 -10.18
CA SER A 15 -6.47 -21.08 -9.54
C SER A 15 -5.36 -21.51 -10.49
N ILE A 16 -4.23 -20.80 -10.47
CA ILE A 16 -3.04 -21.17 -11.25
C ILE A 16 -2.30 -22.38 -10.64
N ALA A 17 -2.36 -22.54 -9.31
CA ALA A 17 -1.83 -23.67 -8.55
C ALA A 17 -2.45 -23.68 -7.14
N GLU A 18 -2.34 -24.80 -6.41
CA GLU A 18 -2.99 -24.98 -5.10
C GLU A 18 -2.63 -23.88 -4.07
N ASP A 19 -1.36 -23.50 -3.98
CA ASP A 19 -0.85 -22.54 -2.99
C ASP A 19 -0.25 -21.27 -3.62
N ARG A 20 -0.76 -20.85 -4.79
CA ARG A 20 -0.23 -19.68 -5.50
C ARG A 20 -1.32 -18.66 -5.81
N ASP A 21 -1.42 -17.66 -4.95
CA ASP A 21 -2.36 -16.55 -5.12
C ASP A 21 -1.79 -15.36 -5.89
N ILE A 22 -0.46 -15.24 -6.04
CA ILE A 22 0.19 -14.09 -6.69
C ILE A 22 0.80 -14.50 -8.04
N PHE A 23 0.38 -13.83 -9.09
CA PHE A 23 0.87 -14.03 -10.46
C PHE A 23 0.66 -12.78 -11.31
N SER A 24 1.47 -12.65 -12.37
CA SER A 24 1.32 -11.57 -13.35
C SER A 24 0.18 -11.85 -14.33
N MET A 25 -0.20 -10.83 -15.13
CA MET A 25 -1.18 -11.07 -16.18
C MET A 25 -0.68 -12.00 -17.28
N ASP A 26 0.61 -11.96 -17.59
CA ASP A 26 1.20 -12.86 -18.60
C ASP A 26 1.11 -14.32 -18.13
N GLU A 27 1.34 -14.56 -16.83
CA GLU A 27 1.21 -15.88 -16.23
C GLU A 27 -0.23 -16.38 -16.23
N LEU A 28 -1.19 -15.50 -15.92
CA LEU A 28 -2.61 -15.85 -16.02
C LEU A 28 -2.98 -16.21 -17.46
N ILE A 29 -2.60 -15.39 -18.44
CA ILE A 29 -2.94 -15.63 -19.86
C ILE A 29 -2.34 -16.95 -20.35
N ALA A 30 -1.12 -17.27 -19.90
CA ALA A 30 -0.44 -18.50 -20.28
C ALA A 30 -1.03 -19.77 -19.62
N ALA A 31 -1.57 -19.65 -18.41
CA ALA A 31 -2.04 -20.78 -17.62
C ALA A 31 -3.56 -20.98 -17.63
N PHE A 32 -4.33 -19.97 -18.03
CA PHE A 32 -5.80 -20.03 -17.96
C PHE A 32 -6.37 -21.07 -18.93
N ASP A 33 -7.17 -21.99 -18.39
CA ASP A 33 -8.03 -22.90 -19.13
C ASP A 33 -9.45 -22.84 -18.55
N ILE A 34 -10.44 -22.83 -19.43
CA ILE A 34 -11.86 -22.84 -19.04
C ILE A 34 -12.25 -24.15 -18.36
N GLU A 35 -11.55 -25.26 -18.64
CA GLU A 35 -11.79 -26.56 -18.02
C GLU A 35 -11.48 -26.55 -16.51
N ASP A 36 -10.58 -25.68 -16.06
CA ASP A 36 -10.18 -25.53 -14.66
C ASP A 36 -11.08 -24.59 -13.85
N VAL A 37 -12.14 -24.04 -14.46
CA VAL A 37 -13.07 -23.12 -13.80
C VAL A 37 -14.17 -23.88 -13.07
N ASN A 38 -14.24 -23.68 -11.74
CA ASN A 38 -15.25 -24.26 -10.88
C ASN A 38 -16.54 -23.41 -10.85
N ALA A 39 -17.70 -24.07 -10.97
CA ALA A 39 -19.02 -23.44 -10.92
C ALA A 39 -19.49 -23.05 -9.50
N ASN A 40 -18.72 -23.36 -8.47
CA ASN A 40 -19.05 -23.00 -7.09
C ASN A 40 -19.15 -21.48 -6.93
N PRO A 41 -20.18 -20.95 -6.24
CA PRO A 41 -20.31 -19.52 -6.01
C PRO A 41 -19.10 -18.98 -5.25
N ALA A 42 -18.33 -18.11 -5.92
CA ALA A 42 -17.23 -17.42 -5.28
C ALA A 42 -17.76 -16.27 -4.41
N ARG A 43 -17.27 -16.16 -3.18
CA ARG A 43 -17.57 -15.04 -2.29
C ARG A 43 -16.46 -14.00 -2.41
N PHE A 44 -16.86 -12.73 -2.51
CA PHE A 44 -15.90 -11.64 -2.44
C PHE A 44 -15.33 -11.49 -1.03
N ASP A 45 -14.02 -11.65 -0.88
CA ASP A 45 -13.20 -11.36 0.29
C ASP A 45 -12.33 -10.11 0.04
N LEU A 46 -12.71 -9.00 0.68
CA LEU A 46 -11.99 -7.73 0.55
C LEU A 46 -10.55 -7.82 1.08
N LYS A 47 -10.31 -8.55 2.18
CA LYS A 47 -8.98 -8.66 2.77
C LYS A 47 -8.02 -9.42 1.86
N LYS A 48 -8.52 -10.48 1.21
CA LYS A 48 -7.72 -11.21 0.21
C LYS A 48 -7.41 -10.32 -0.99
N ALA A 49 -8.39 -9.55 -1.49
CA ALA A 49 -8.18 -8.62 -2.59
C ALA A 49 -7.13 -7.54 -2.26
N GLU A 50 -7.21 -6.96 -1.06
CA GLU A 50 -6.27 -5.98 -0.54
C GLU A 50 -4.86 -6.57 -0.39
N HIS A 51 -4.74 -7.79 0.14
CA HIS A 51 -3.46 -8.48 0.27
C HIS A 51 -2.78 -8.69 -1.10
N ILE A 52 -3.53 -9.22 -2.07
CA ILE A 52 -3.03 -9.40 -3.45
C ILE A 52 -2.64 -8.06 -4.06
N ASN A 53 -3.47 -7.03 -3.90
CA ASN A 53 -3.16 -5.69 -4.40
C ASN A 53 -1.86 -5.13 -3.79
N ALA A 54 -1.61 -5.35 -2.49
CA ALA A 54 -0.39 -4.93 -1.82
C ALA A 54 0.85 -5.64 -2.38
N GLU A 55 0.76 -6.94 -2.70
CA GLU A 55 1.86 -7.66 -3.38
C GLU A 55 2.11 -7.10 -4.78
N HIS A 56 1.06 -6.80 -5.54
CA HIS A 56 1.20 -6.15 -6.84
C HIS A 56 1.82 -4.76 -6.76
N ILE A 57 1.49 -3.97 -5.72
CA ILE A 57 2.18 -2.70 -5.47
C ILE A 57 3.67 -2.92 -5.18
N ARG A 58 4.03 -3.93 -4.38
CA ARG A 58 5.43 -4.28 -4.06
C ARG A 58 6.23 -4.75 -5.28
N MET A 59 5.57 -5.34 -6.27
CA MET A 59 6.21 -5.79 -7.52
C MET A 59 6.51 -4.65 -8.50
N LEU A 60 5.88 -3.48 -8.35
CA LEU A 60 6.20 -2.32 -9.18
C LEU A 60 7.64 -1.87 -8.95
N ASP A 61 8.31 -1.41 -10.00
CA ASP A 61 9.52 -0.62 -9.80
C ASP A 61 9.17 0.71 -9.11
N VAL A 62 10.12 1.25 -8.35
CA VAL A 62 9.91 2.47 -7.55
C VAL A 62 9.43 3.65 -8.39
N LYS A 63 9.91 3.78 -9.64
CA LYS A 63 9.51 4.89 -10.51
C LYS A 63 8.03 4.76 -10.89
N THR A 64 7.60 3.58 -11.33
CA THR A 64 6.19 3.31 -11.64
C THR A 64 5.29 3.51 -10.42
N PHE A 65 5.71 3.05 -9.24
CA PHE A 65 5.00 3.31 -7.99
C PHE A 65 4.88 4.82 -7.70
N THR A 66 5.98 5.54 -7.84
CA THR A 66 6.06 7.01 -7.63
C THR A 66 5.06 7.75 -8.53
N GLU A 67 4.99 7.37 -9.80
CA GLU A 67 4.06 7.94 -10.78
C GLU A 67 2.61 7.57 -10.45
N ALA A 68 2.34 6.32 -10.06
CA ALA A 68 1.01 5.82 -9.72
C ALA A 68 0.41 6.50 -8.47
N CYS A 69 1.25 6.94 -7.53
CA CYS A 69 0.82 7.72 -6.36
C CYS A 69 0.47 9.18 -6.69
N GLY A 70 0.85 9.68 -7.86
CA GLY A 70 0.71 11.10 -8.24
C GLY A 70 -0.69 11.72 -8.03
N PRO A 71 -1.80 11.02 -8.30
CA PRO A 71 -3.14 11.54 -8.01
C PRO A 71 -3.42 11.73 -6.51
N TRP A 72 -2.90 10.84 -5.65
CA TRP A 72 -3.15 10.84 -4.20
C TRP A 72 -2.31 11.89 -3.46
N LEU A 73 -1.21 12.34 -4.07
CA LEU A 73 -0.32 13.37 -3.52
C LEU A 73 -0.77 14.80 -3.87
N LYS A 74 -2.02 14.98 -4.32
CA LYS A 74 -2.61 16.25 -4.73
C LYS A 74 -4.03 16.41 -4.18
N ALA A 75 -4.54 17.64 -4.16
CA ALA A 75 -5.93 17.90 -3.83
C ALA A 75 -6.89 17.14 -4.77
N PRO A 76 -8.03 16.63 -4.27
CA PRO A 76 -8.55 16.79 -2.91
C PRO A 76 -8.07 15.73 -1.91
N PHE A 77 -7.18 14.83 -2.30
CA PHE A 77 -6.76 13.70 -1.47
C PHE A 77 -5.67 14.09 -0.47
N ALA A 78 -4.68 14.86 -0.92
CA ALA A 78 -3.62 15.37 -0.07
C ALA A 78 -4.10 16.52 0.83
N PRO A 79 -3.86 16.45 2.15
CA PRO A 79 -4.27 17.49 3.11
C PRO A 79 -3.33 18.70 3.16
N TRP A 80 -2.18 18.67 2.48
CA TRP A 80 -1.21 19.76 2.44
C TRP A 80 -1.47 20.74 1.28
N ALA A 81 -0.94 21.96 1.41
CA ALA A 81 -0.96 22.95 0.33
C ALA A 81 -0.13 22.45 -0.87
N PRO A 82 -0.56 22.69 -2.13
CA PRO A 82 0.19 22.25 -3.31
C PRO A 82 1.66 22.67 -3.33
N GLU A 83 1.99 23.83 -2.77
CA GLU A 83 3.34 24.39 -2.70
C GLU A 83 4.23 23.71 -1.65
N ALA A 84 3.63 23.02 -0.67
CA ALA A 84 4.37 22.28 0.36
C ALA A 84 4.88 20.92 -0.15
N PHE A 85 4.30 20.42 -1.25
CA PHE A 85 4.75 19.17 -1.85
C PHE A 85 6.16 19.31 -2.44
N ASP A 86 7.07 18.48 -1.95
CA ASP A 86 8.47 18.43 -2.38
C ASP A 86 8.74 17.10 -3.10
N ALA A 87 8.95 17.18 -4.41
CA ALA A 87 9.20 16.03 -5.26
C ALA A 87 10.52 15.29 -4.94
N GLU A 88 11.53 16.00 -4.44
CA GLU A 88 12.80 15.39 -4.05
C GLU A 88 12.63 14.56 -2.77
N LYS A 89 11.94 15.11 -1.76
CA LYS A 89 11.58 14.37 -0.55
C LYS A 89 10.73 13.16 -0.88
N TRP A 90 9.73 13.31 -1.75
CA TRP A 90 8.89 12.20 -2.21
C TRP A 90 9.72 11.09 -2.86
N THR A 91 10.59 11.43 -3.80
CA THR A 91 11.44 10.45 -4.51
C THR A 91 12.32 9.67 -3.53
N ARG A 92 12.83 10.32 -2.48
CA ARG A 92 13.67 9.68 -1.46
C ARG A 92 12.88 8.74 -0.54
N ILE A 93 11.63 9.08 -0.20
CA ILE A 93 10.82 8.26 0.71
C ILE A 93 10.04 7.15 0.00
N ALA A 94 9.74 7.30 -1.30
CA ALA A 94 8.88 6.40 -2.06
C ALA A 94 9.23 4.90 -1.91
N PRO A 95 10.53 4.47 -1.96
CA PRO A 95 10.87 3.06 -1.75
C PRO A 95 10.44 2.51 -0.38
N TYR A 96 10.49 3.34 0.66
CA TYR A 96 10.12 2.95 2.02
C TYR A 96 8.60 2.94 2.19
N ALA A 97 7.92 3.93 1.61
CA ALA A 97 6.46 4.02 1.64
C ALA A 97 5.79 2.88 0.84
N GLN A 98 6.38 2.46 -0.29
CA GLN A 98 5.88 1.36 -1.12
C GLN A 98 5.65 0.07 -0.33
N THR A 99 6.52 -0.22 0.65
CA THR A 99 6.43 -1.44 1.46
C THR A 99 5.32 -1.40 2.51
N ARG A 100 4.71 -0.23 2.75
CA ARG A 100 3.74 0.02 3.83
C ARG A 100 2.31 0.17 3.35
N VAL A 101 2.10 0.46 2.08
CA VAL A 101 0.76 0.71 1.52
C VAL A 101 0.07 -0.59 1.11
N THR A 102 -1.24 -0.65 1.31
CA THR A 102 -2.10 -1.76 0.86
C THR A 102 -2.82 -1.38 -0.43
N VAL A 103 -3.26 -0.12 -0.51
CA VAL A 103 -3.80 0.53 -1.70
C VAL A 103 -3.08 1.86 -1.93
N LEU A 104 -3.09 2.38 -3.16
CA LEU A 104 -2.35 3.61 -3.48
C LEU A 104 -2.85 4.84 -2.70
N SER A 105 -4.12 4.86 -2.28
CA SER A 105 -4.70 5.94 -1.48
C SER A 105 -4.11 6.04 -0.07
N ASP A 106 -3.54 4.95 0.45
CA ASP A 106 -2.89 4.94 1.76
C ASP A 106 -1.64 5.83 1.76
N ILE A 107 -1.10 6.18 0.57
CA ILE A 107 0.16 6.89 0.48
C ILE A 107 0.12 8.22 1.22
N THR A 108 -1.03 8.91 1.17
CA THR A 108 -1.25 10.21 1.77
C THR A 108 -0.95 10.20 3.26
N ASP A 109 -1.57 9.29 4.00
CA ASP A 109 -1.37 9.11 5.44
C ASP A 109 0.03 8.55 5.78
N ASN A 110 0.68 7.89 4.82
CA ASN A 110 2.03 7.35 5.02
C ASN A 110 3.13 8.41 4.85
N VAL A 111 2.84 9.58 4.27
CA VAL A 111 3.85 10.61 3.97
C VAL A 111 3.44 12.03 4.36
N ASP A 112 2.27 12.20 4.96
CA ASP A 112 1.71 13.50 5.35
C ASP A 112 2.69 14.34 6.19
N PHE A 113 3.41 13.72 7.12
CA PHE A 113 4.41 14.34 7.99
C PHE A 113 5.57 15.01 7.24
N LEU A 114 5.76 14.71 5.95
CA LEU A 114 6.78 15.37 5.11
C LEU A 114 6.33 16.73 4.58
N PHE A 115 5.03 16.95 4.50
CA PHE A 115 4.42 18.06 3.75
C PHE A 115 3.46 18.91 4.60
N LEU A 116 3.00 18.42 5.75
CA LEU A 116 2.26 19.22 6.71
C LEU A 116 3.20 20.13 7.52
N ASP A 117 2.76 21.36 7.79
CA ASP A 117 3.48 22.31 8.64
C ASP A 117 3.57 21.82 10.09
N GLU A 118 2.51 21.17 10.57
CA GLU A 118 2.42 20.54 11.88
C GLU A 118 2.00 19.08 11.72
N PRO A 119 2.60 18.16 12.50
CA PRO A 119 2.22 16.76 12.45
C PRO A 119 0.79 16.56 12.97
N VAL A 120 0.09 15.56 12.44
CA VAL A 120 -1.24 15.18 12.93
C VAL A 120 -1.14 14.67 14.37
N GLU A 121 -1.95 15.22 15.27
CA GLU A 121 -2.06 14.72 16.63
C GLU A 121 -2.84 13.39 16.65
N ASP A 122 -2.18 12.31 17.05
CA ASP A 122 -2.79 10.99 17.27
C ASP A 122 -2.64 10.58 18.75
N GLU A 123 -3.65 10.91 19.55
CA GLU A 123 -3.70 10.60 20.99
C GLU A 123 -3.65 9.09 21.27
N ALA A 124 -4.20 8.26 20.38
CA ALA A 124 -4.21 6.81 20.54
C ALA A 124 -2.80 6.23 20.32
N SER A 125 -2.11 6.68 19.26
CA SER A 125 -0.72 6.35 19.01
C SER A 125 0.18 6.83 20.15
N TRP A 126 -0.01 8.06 20.61
CA TRP A 126 0.70 8.62 21.76
C TRP A 126 0.54 7.75 23.02
N THR A 127 -0.72 7.43 23.39
CA THR A 127 -1.03 6.62 24.57
C THR A 127 -0.45 5.21 24.46
N LYS A 128 -0.37 4.65 23.26
CA LYS A 128 0.24 3.34 23.01
C LYS A 128 1.77 3.38 23.14
N ALA A 129 2.41 4.42 22.60
CA ALA A 129 3.85 4.57 22.58
C ALA A 129 4.43 4.98 23.94
N MET A 130 3.72 5.83 24.69
CA MET A 130 4.17 6.42 25.97
C MET A 130 3.81 5.58 27.20
N LYS A 131 3.71 4.26 27.04
CA LYS A 131 3.57 3.34 28.19
C LYS A 131 4.91 3.18 28.92
N GLY A 132 4.89 3.23 30.24
CA GLY A 132 6.09 3.02 31.08
C GLY A 132 6.67 4.34 31.61
N ASP A 133 7.97 4.55 31.43
CA ASP A 133 8.66 5.82 31.75
C ASP A 133 9.02 6.55 30.43
N PRO A 134 8.16 7.48 29.99
CA PRO A 134 8.39 8.27 28.77
C PRO A 134 9.70 9.06 28.80
N VAL A 135 10.15 9.49 29.98
CA VAL A 135 11.37 10.29 30.12
C VAL A 135 12.59 9.44 29.81
N ALA A 136 12.64 8.20 30.31
CA ALA A 136 13.69 7.24 29.96
C ALA A 136 13.70 6.95 28.44
N LEU A 137 12.53 6.66 27.85
CA LEU A 137 12.40 6.40 26.41
C LEU A 137 12.93 7.57 25.56
N LEU A 138 12.50 8.81 25.86
CA LEU A 138 12.92 10.00 25.13
C LEU A 138 14.39 10.36 25.34
N THR A 139 14.94 10.09 26.53
CA THR A 139 16.37 10.34 26.82
C THR A 139 17.26 9.42 25.98
N THR A 140 16.85 8.17 25.78
CA THR A 140 17.58 7.22 24.92
C THR A 140 17.55 7.64 23.44
N ALA A 141 16.42 8.15 22.97
CA ALA A 141 16.26 8.61 21.58
C ALA A 141 17.10 9.87 21.27
N ARG A 142 17.32 10.74 22.25
CA ARG A 142 18.10 11.99 22.08
C ARG A 142 19.62 11.80 22.17
N ALA A 143 20.08 10.66 22.68
CA ALA A 143 21.50 10.35 22.85
C ALA A 143 22.13 9.64 21.62
N ASN A 144 21.31 9.27 20.62
CA ASN A 144 21.72 8.70 19.34
C ASN A 144 21.48 9.71 18.20
#